data_AF-A0A496VUA7-F1
#
_entry.id   AF-A0A496VUA7-F1
#
_cell.length_a   1.000
_cell.length_b   1.000
_cell.length_c   1.000
_cell.angle_alpha   90.00
_cell.angle_beta   90.00
_cell.angle_gamma   90.00
#
_symmetry.space_group_name_H-M   'P 1'
#
loop_
_entity.id
_entity.type
_entity.pdbx_description
1 polymer ?
#
loop_
_entity_poly.entity_id
_entity_poly.type
_entity_poly.pdbx_seq_one_letter_code
_entity_poly.pdbx_strand_id
1 'polypeptide(L)'
;MGIGNWELLIMKKLFCVLLCLCLILGCATPQKEGPSVQHGFSTALGGLGYLLLSPIQIAAGLLEGIASLPYYLSTQLQTINQGLVNAQADITLDNTYESAYGKHLSEVPQSGNTGVVFFNMKQATQFFQQVLKQYGISDSEHYILTNIDESSGEYSLLAVIYRSVETIEVIDKYDGKTIHSFSIDERLFYEPYLKDTKGNTLDTIIDWAALSKESIQTQKAQAILITLAANSVLNEKRTPEYWEIEKRWLAGEARDVIKQRSEDIKKRMGVN
;
A
#
# COMPACT_ATOMS: atom_id res chain seq x y z
N MET A 1 -2.42 49.36 -57.35
CA MET A 1 -2.69 49.82 -55.97
C MET A 1 -2.47 48.64 -55.05
N GLY A 2 -1.29 48.56 -54.42
CA GLY A 2 -0.94 47.48 -53.51
C GLY A 2 -1.45 47.79 -52.11
N ILE A 3 -2.29 46.90 -51.57
CA ILE A 3 -2.72 46.93 -50.17
C ILE A 3 -1.50 46.51 -49.34
N GLY A 4 -1.02 47.42 -48.50
CA GLY A 4 0.24 47.32 -47.80
C GLY A 4 0.25 46.28 -46.69
N ASN A 5 1.38 45.56 -46.57
CA ASN A 5 1.75 44.59 -45.54
C ASN A 5 1.68 45.11 -44.07
N TRP A 6 1.17 46.31 -43.83
CA TRP A 6 1.05 46.93 -42.50
C TRP A 6 -0.25 46.56 -41.79
N GLU A 7 -1.37 46.40 -42.52
CA GLU A 7 -2.67 46.06 -41.90
C GLU A 7 -2.71 44.64 -41.34
N LEU A 8 -2.03 43.70 -42.01
CA LEU A 8 -1.93 42.30 -41.56
C LEU A 8 -1.10 42.14 -40.27
N LEU A 9 -0.13 43.04 -40.06
CA LEU A 9 0.73 43.02 -38.87
C LEU A 9 0.01 43.61 -37.64
N ILE A 10 -0.88 44.59 -37.85
CA ILE A 10 -1.68 45.23 -36.80
C ILE A 10 -2.81 44.30 -36.33
N MET A 11 -3.47 43.58 -37.24
CA MET A 11 -4.51 42.59 -36.88
C MET A 11 -3.95 41.41 -36.06
N LYS A 12 -2.74 40.92 -36.35
CA LYS A 12 -2.10 39.85 -35.56
C LYS A 12 -1.71 40.29 -34.15
N LYS A 13 -1.26 41.53 -33.98
CA LYS A 13 -0.92 42.08 -32.66
C LYS A 13 -2.17 42.35 -31.80
N LEU A 14 -3.27 42.81 -32.40
CA LEU A 14 -4.55 42.96 -31.70
C LEU A 14 -5.14 41.61 -31.26
N PHE A 15 -5.01 40.57 -32.09
CA PHE A 15 -5.51 39.23 -31.74
C PHE A 15 -4.73 38.59 -30.58
N CYS A 16 -3.42 38.80 -30.49
CA CYS A 16 -2.61 38.33 -29.35
C CYS A 16 -2.91 39.07 -28.04
N VAL A 17 -3.25 40.36 -28.08
CA VAL A 17 -3.61 41.12 -26.87
C VAL A 17 -4.99 40.74 -26.35
N LEU A 18 -5.94 40.41 -27.24
CA LEU A 18 -7.29 39.96 -26.84
C LEU A 18 -7.27 38.56 -26.20
N LEU A 19 -6.38 37.67 -26.65
CA LEU A 19 -6.24 36.31 -26.11
C LEU A 19 -5.61 36.28 -24.72
N CYS A 20 -4.71 37.23 -24.41
CA CYS A 20 -4.11 37.35 -23.08
C CYS A 20 -5.04 37.97 -22.03
N LEU A 21 -6.02 38.80 -22.43
CA LEU A 21 -6.97 39.39 -21.48
C LEU A 21 -8.07 38.42 -21.02
N CYS A 22 -8.35 37.35 -21.78
CA CYS A 22 -9.36 36.34 -21.41
C CYS A 22 -8.86 35.30 -20.39
N LEU A 23 -7.55 35.25 -20.11
CA LEU A 23 -6.95 34.29 -19.17
C LEU A 23 -6.83 34.81 -17.72
N ILE A 24 -7.26 36.05 -17.43
CA ILE A 24 -7.09 36.68 -16.10
C ILE A 24 -8.44 36.96 -15.40
N LEU A 25 -9.56 36.46 -15.91
CA LEU A 25 -10.89 36.66 -15.30
C LEU A 25 -11.54 35.39 -14.73
N GLY A 26 -10.79 34.30 -14.60
CA GLY A 26 -11.24 33.08 -13.93
C GLY A 26 -10.65 32.94 -12.54
N CYS A 27 -11.27 33.54 -11.52
CA CYS A 27 -11.46 33.03 -10.15
C CYS A 27 -11.77 34.18 -9.18
N ALA A 28 -13.04 34.58 -9.10
CA ALA A 28 -13.57 35.22 -7.91
C ALA A 28 -14.30 34.15 -7.09
N THR A 29 -13.68 33.66 -6.02
CA THR A 29 -14.37 32.89 -4.97
C THR A 29 -14.84 33.84 -3.87
N PRO A 30 -16.11 33.80 -3.44
CA PRO A 30 -16.57 34.62 -2.33
C PRO A 30 -16.00 34.10 -1.00
N GLN A 31 -15.49 35.02 -0.17
CA GLN A 31 -15.20 34.78 1.24
C GLN A 31 -16.48 34.36 1.98
N LYS A 32 -16.42 33.21 2.66
CA LYS A 32 -17.29 32.92 3.79
C LYS A 32 -16.40 32.76 5.02
N GLU A 33 -16.49 33.72 5.93
CA GLU A 33 -16.03 33.58 7.31
C GLU A 33 -16.97 32.61 8.05
N GLY A 34 -16.37 31.65 8.76
CA GLY A 34 -16.99 30.64 9.62
C GLY A 34 -15.91 30.00 10.50
N PRO A 35 -16.26 29.50 11.70
CA PRO A 35 -15.53 29.78 12.94
C PRO A 35 -14.15 29.12 13.01
N SER A 36 -13.22 29.82 13.66
CA SER A 36 -11.92 29.29 14.05
C SER A 36 -12.10 28.13 15.01
N VAL A 37 -11.68 26.93 14.61
CA VAL A 37 -11.61 25.76 15.47
C VAL A 37 -10.15 25.32 15.55
N GLN A 38 -9.51 25.54 16.71
CA GLN A 38 -8.37 24.73 17.14
C GLN A 38 -8.80 23.28 17.13
N HIS A 39 -8.23 22.38 16.32
CA HIS A 39 -8.17 20.95 16.63
C HIS A 39 -7.08 20.23 15.81
N GLY A 40 -6.34 19.37 16.49
CA GLY A 40 -5.17 18.66 15.97
C GLY A 40 -5.49 17.46 15.08
N PHE A 41 -4.55 17.20 14.17
CA PHE A 41 -4.16 15.94 13.52
C PHE A 41 -5.21 15.02 12.88
N SER A 42 -6.51 15.31 12.93
CA SER A 42 -7.52 14.64 12.09
C SER A 42 -7.32 14.91 10.59
N THR A 43 -6.48 15.88 10.23
CA THR A 43 -6.17 16.27 8.85
C THR A 43 -5.05 15.46 8.18
N ALA A 44 -4.23 14.70 8.92
CA ALA A 44 -3.20 13.86 8.28
C ALA A 44 -3.80 12.59 7.64
N LEU A 45 -4.88 12.05 8.22
CA LEU A 45 -5.69 10.97 7.64
C LEU A 45 -6.96 11.49 6.94
N GLY A 46 -7.49 12.64 7.35
CA GLY A 46 -8.62 13.31 6.68
C GLY A 46 -8.31 13.92 5.31
N GLY A 47 -7.05 13.84 4.86
CA GLY A 47 -6.58 14.26 3.53
C GLY A 47 -6.41 13.11 2.52
N LEU A 48 -6.78 11.86 2.87
CA LEU A 48 -7.02 10.83 1.85
C LEU A 48 -8.38 11.12 1.21
N GLY A 49 -8.42 12.14 0.35
CA GLY A 49 -9.57 12.37 -0.51
C GLY A 49 -9.97 11.06 -1.21
N TYR A 50 -11.26 10.87 -1.46
CA TYR A 50 -11.82 9.75 -2.21
C TYR A 50 -11.28 9.74 -3.66
N LEU A 51 -10.00 9.41 -3.83
CA LEU A 51 -9.33 9.41 -5.11
C LEU A 51 -9.59 8.04 -5.72
N LEU A 52 -10.50 8.03 -6.70
CA LEU A 52 -10.62 6.90 -7.61
C LEU A 52 -9.34 6.84 -8.43
N LEU A 53 -8.58 5.76 -8.27
CA LEU A 53 -7.32 5.59 -9.00
C LEU A 53 -7.61 5.41 -10.49
N SER A 54 -6.85 6.12 -11.31
CA SER A 54 -6.74 5.83 -12.74
C SER A 54 -5.99 4.51 -12.99
N PRO A 55 -6.09 3.90 -14.18
CA PRO A 55 -5.32 2.69 -14.51
C PRO A 55 -3.81 2.85 -14.33
N ILE A 56 -3.26 4.04 -14.64
CA ILE A 56 -1.83 4.34 -14.45
C ILE A 56 -1.47 4.35 -12.97
N GLN A 57 -2.31 4.94 -12.11
CA GLN A 57 -2.09 4.96 -10.68
C GLN A 57 -2.22 3.57 -10.04
N ILE A 58 -3.09 2.70 -10.58
CA ILE A 58 -3.16 1.28 -10.19
C ILE A 58 -1.85 0.58 -10.58
N ALA A 59 -1.38 0.74 -11.82
CA ALA A 59 -0.10 0.16 -12.24
C ALA A 59 1.07 0.66 -11.36
N ALA A 60 1.12 1.95 -11.05
CA ALA A 60 2.13 2.51 -10.15
C ALA A 60 2.01 1.93 -8.73
N GLY A 61 0.79 1.80 -8.20
CA GLY A 61 0.55 1.19 -6.90
C GLY A 61 0.99 -0.28 -6.84
N LEU A 62 0.79 -1.04 -7.92
CA LEU A 62 1.27 -2.41 -8.03
C LEU A 62 2.80 -2.49 -7.87
N LEU A 63 3.55 -1.59 -8.50
CA LEU A 63 5.00 -1.49 -8.33
C LEU A 63 5.39 -1.12 -6.89
N GLU A 64 4.65 -0.20 -6.28
CA GLU A 64 4.84 0.19 -4.87
C GLU A 64 4.39 -0.88 -3.87
N GLY A 65 3.69 -1.93 -4.32
CA GLY A 65 3.31 -3.10 -3.54
C GLY A 65 2.48 -2.75 -2.30
N ILE A 66 2.71 -3.41 -1.18
CA ILE A 66 1.79 -3.34 -0.02
C ILE A 66 1.70 -1.95 0.62
N ALA A 67 2.69 -1.08 0.40
CA ALA A 67 2.67 0.31 0.86
C ALA A 67 1.62 1.18 0.14
N SER A 68 1.16 0.75 -1.03
CA SER A 68 0.12 1.44 -1.81
C SER A 68 -1.31 1.15 -1.34
N LEU A 69 -1.52 0.16 -0.46
CA LEU A 69 -2.83 -0.32 -0.05
C LEU A 69 -3.86 0.79 0.26
N PRO A 70 -3.54 1.82 1.08
CA PRO A 70 -4.52 2.85 1.43
C PRO A 70 -5.14 3.57 0.24
N TYR A 71 -4.39 3.74 -0.84
CA TYR A 71 -4.83 4.46 -2.05
C TYR A 71 -5.84 3.67 -2.88
N TYR A 72 -5.88 2.34 -2.72
CA TYR A 72 -6.85 1.50 -3.39
C TYR A 72 -8.22 1.48 -2.71
N LEU A 73 -8.29 1.82 -1.42
CA LEU A 73 -9.47 1.55 -0.59
C LEU A 73 -10.73 2.30 -1.06
N SER A 74 -10.58 3.47 -1.67
CA SER A 74 -11.71 4.23 -2.24
C SER A 74 -12.12 3.76 -3.63
N THR A 75 -11.29 2.99 -4.34
CA THR A 75 -11.55 2.54 -5.72
C THR A 75 -12.37 1.25 -5.73
N GLN A 76 -13.34 1.11 -6.64
CA GLN A 76 -14.16 -0.10 -6.73
C GLN A 76 -13.33 -1.33 -7.13
N LEU A 77 -13.65 -2.51 -6.59
CA LEU A 77 -12.89 -3.74 -6.82
C LEU A 77 -12.77 -4.09 -8.31
N GLN A 78 -13.84 -3.93 -9.08
CA GLN A 78 -13.85 -4.20 -10.51
C GLN A 78 -12.89 -3.26 -11.26
N THR A 79 -12.85 -1.97 -10.88
CA THR A 79 -11.92 -0.99 -11.44
C THR A 79 -10.48 -1.33 -11.08
N ILE A 80 -10.22 -1.72 -9.83
CA ILE A 80 -8.89 -2.17 -9.39
C ILE A 80 -8.45 -3.38 -10.21
N ASN A 81 -9.31 -4.39 -10.31
CA ASN A 81 -9.00 -5.62 -11.05
C ASN A 81 -8.70 -5.33 -12.52
N GLN A 82 -9.51 -4.50 -13.17
CA GLN A 82 -9.25 -4.09 -14.55
C GLN A 82 -7.93 -3.33 -14.69
N GLY A 83 -7.59 -2.47 -13.71
CA GLY A 83 -6.30 -1.81 -13.67
C GLY A 83 -5.13 -2.79 -13.54
N LEU A 84 -5.25 -3.82 -12.70
CA LEU A 84 -4.25 -4.87 -12.55
C LEU A 84 -4.10 -5.70 -13.83
N VAL A 85 -5.21 -6.07 -14.48
CA VAL A 85 -5.19 -6.74 -15.79
C VAL A 85 -4.49 -5.88 -16.85
N ASN A 86 -4.83 -4.60 -16.92
CA ASN A 86 -4.19 -3.67 -17.86
C ASN A 86 -2.70 -3.47 -17.58
N ALA A 87 -2.31 -3.55 -16.31
CA ALA A 87 -0.92 -3.49 -15.87
C ALA A 87 -0.16 -4.81 -16.07
N GLN A 88 -0.83 -5.87 -16.58
CA GLN A 88 -0.27 -7.21 -16.74
C GLN A 88 0.26 -7.80 -15.42
N ALA A 89 -0.46 -7.56 -14.32
CA ALA A 89 -0.15 -8.18 -13.04
C ALA A 89 -0.23 -9.71 -13.15
N ASP A 90 0.76 -10.43 -12.59
CA ASP A 90 0.76 -11.89 -12.57
C ASP A 90 -0.43 -12.44 -11.75
N ILE A 91 -0.78 -11.73 -10.68
CA ILE A 91 -1.95 -12.05 -9.85
C ILE A 91 -2.87 -10.84 -9.82
N THR A 92 -4.12 -11.05 -10.25
CA THR A 92 -5.18 -10.04 -10.17
C THR A 92 -6.00 -10.18 -8.87
N LEU A 93 -6.94 -9.25 -8.65
CA LEU A 93 -7.87 -9.38 -7.53
C LEU A 93 -8.79 -10.58 -7.71
N ASP A 94 -9.28 -10.83 -8.93
CA ASP A 94 -10.13 -11.99 -9.23
C ASP A 94 -9.45 -13.30 -8.85
N ASN A 95 -8.18 -13.44 -9.21
CA ASN A 95 -7.35 -14.58 -8.84
C ASN A 95 -7.19 -14.75 -7.32
N THR A 96 -7.04 -13.63 -6.62
CA THR A 96 -6.95 -13.64 -5.15
C THR A 96 -8.28 -14.06 -4.54
N TYR A 97 -9.41 -13.55 -5.03
CA TYR A 97 -10.72 -13.95 -4.52
C TYR A 97 -11.04 -15.42 -4.78
N GLU A 98 -10.69 -15.91 -5.96
CA GLU A 98 -10.88 -17.30 -6.33
C GLU A 98 -10.05 -18.22 -5.43
N SER A 99 -8.75 -17.93 -5.28
CA SER A 99 -7.82 -18.78 -4.54
C SER A 99 -8.03 -18.72 -3.03
N ALA A 100 -8.22 -17.51 -2.49
CA ALA A 100 -8.31 -17.28 -1.04
C ALA A 100 -9.73 -17.49 -0.50
N TYR A 101 -10.76 -17.13 -1.28
CA TYR A 101 -12.15 -17.12 -0.79
C TYR A 101 -13.10 -18.04 -1.58
N GLY A 102 -12.62 -18.71 -2.63
CA GLY A 102 -13.43 -19.63 -3.44
C GLY A 102 -14.53 -18.94 -4.25
N LYS A 103 -14.34 -17.66 -4.60
CA LYS A 103 -15.33 -16.84 -5.33
C LYS A 103 -14.67 -16.08 -6.46
N HIS A 104 -15.28 -16.06 -7.63
CA HIS A 104 -14.90 -15.09 -8.66
C HIS A 104 -15.38 -13.70 -8.26
N LEU A 105 -14.63 -12.66 -8.64
CA LEU A 105 -14.94 -11.27 -8.33
C LEU A 105 -16.28 -10.81 -8.91
N SER A 106 -16.75 -11.46 -9.98
CA SER A 106 -18.09 -11.25 -10.56
C SER A 106 -19.23 -11.67 -9.62
N GLU A 107 -18.96 -12.57 -8.67
CA GLU A 107 -19.91 -13.06 -7.66
C GLU A 107 -19.79 -12.31 -6.32
N VAL A 108 -18.78 -11.46 -6.18
CA VAL A 108 -18.48 -10.74 -4.94
C VAL A 108 -19.27 -9.43 -4.88
N PRO A 109 -19.93 -9.11 -3.74
CA PRO A 109 -20.60 -7.83 -3.55
C PRO A 109 -19.65 -6.64 -3.74
N GLN A 110 -20.17 -5.46 -4.06
CA GLN A 110 -19.34 -4.25 -4.22
C GLN A 110 -18.48 -3.91 -2.99
N SER A 111 -18.91 -4.32 -1.79
CA SER A 111 -18.16 -4.17 -0.55
C SER A 111 -16.91 -5.05 -0.47
N GLY A 112 -16.78 -6.07 -1.33
CA GLY A 112 -15.74 -7.09 -1.25
C GLY A 112 -15.99 -8.18 -0.21
N ASN A 113 -17.08 -8.08 0.54
CA ASN A 113 -17.31 -8.96 1.68
C ASN A 113 -18.05 -10.23 1.25
N THR A 114 -17.37 -11.37 1.29
CA THR A 114 -17.91 -12.73 1.11
C THR A 114 -18.20 -13.41 2.45
N GLY A 115 -17.98 -12.74 3.57
CA GLY A 115 -18.15 -13.27 4.92
C GLY A 115 -16.90 -13.91 5.51
N VAL A 116 -15.74 -13.78 4.85
CA VAL A 116 -14.48 -14.39 5.29
C VAL A 116 -13.41 -13.30 5.42
N VAL A 117 -12.98 -13.03 6.64
CA VAL A 117 -11.84 -12.15 6.95
C VAL A 117 -10.81 -12.92 7.76
N PHE A 118 -9.53 -12.57 7.63
CA PHE A 118 -8.53 -13.02 8.61
C PHE A 118 -8.53 -12.11 9.83
N PHE A 119 -8.32 -12.70 11.00
CA PHE A 119 -8.29 -11.99 12.29
C PHE A 119 -6.88 -11.88 12.89
N ASN A 120 -5.91 -12.60 12.33
CA ASN A 120 -4.52 -12.60 12.76
C ASN A 120 -3.57 -12.91 11.60
N MET A 121 -2.27 -12.68 11.80
CA MET A 121 -1.27 -12.88 10.74
C MET A 121 -0.99 -14.35 10.40
N LYS A 122 -1.30 -15.31 11.29
CA LYS A 122 -1.25 -16.73 10.94
C LYS A 122 -2.27 -17.05 9.85
N GLN A 123 -3.50 -16.59 10.02
CA GLN A 123 -4.54 -16.71 8.98
C GLN A 123 -4.18 -15.91 7.74
N ALA A 124 -3.73 -14.65 7.88
CA ALA A 124 -3.32 -13.83 6.74
C ALA A 124 -2.23 -14.53 5.91
N THR A 125 -1.25 -15.13 6.59
CA THR A 125 -0.20 -15.95 5.97
C THR A 125 -0.79 -17.17 5.27
N GLN A 126 -1.74 -17.89 5.87
CA GLN A 126 -2.39 -19.04 5.20
C GLN A 126 -3.08 -18.65 3.89
N PHE A 127 -3.88 -17.59 3.87
CA PHE A 127 -4.52 -17.11 2.63
C PHE A 127 -3.49 -16.66 1.60
N PHE A 128 -2.44 -15.96 2.04
CA PHE A 128 -1.34 -15.52 1.19
C PHE A 128 -0.58 -16.69 0.55
N GLN A 129 -0.23 -17.71 1.34
CA GLN A 129 0.44 -18.92 0.87
C GLN A 129 -0.44 -19.74 -0.09
N GLN A 130 -1.76 -19.79 0.16
CA GLN A 130 -2.71 -20.42 -0.77
C GLN A 130 -2.69 -19.76 -2.14
N VAL A 131 -2.67 -18.42 -2.18
CA VAL A 131 -2.55 -17.66 -3.43
C VAL A 131 -1.22 -17.96 -4.12
N LEU A 132 -0.09 -17.89 -3.41
CA LEU A 132 1.22 -18.20 -4.01
C LEU A 132 1.30 -19.62 -4.58
N LYS A 133 0.77 -20.61 -3.84
CA LYS A 133 0.74 -22.01 -4.25
C LYS A 133 -0.07 -22.23 -5.52
N GLN A 134 -1.25 -21.61 -5.61
CA GLN A 134 -2.11 -21.69 -6.81
C GLN A 134 -1.38 -21.15 -8.05
N TYR A 135 -0.48 -20.19 -7.87
CA TYR A 135 0.30 -19.55 -8.93
C TYR A 135 1.70 -20.14 -9.11
N GLY A 136 1.95 -21.35 -8.59
CA GLY A 136 3.12 -22.15 -8.94
C GLY A 136 4.38 -21.90 -8.10
N ILE A 137 4.29 -21.14 -7.01
CA ILE A 137 5.40 -21.02 -6.05
C ILE A 137 5.47 -22.30 -5.22
N SER A 138 6.50 -23.12 -5.49
CA SER A 138 6.63 -24.47 -4.93
C SER A 138 6.92 -24.50 -3.43
N ASP A 139 7.58 -23.46 -2.92
CA ASP A 139 8.00 -23.25 -1.53
C ASP A 139 7.14 -22.17 -0.84
N SER A 140 5.87 -22.07 -1.26
CA SER A 140 4.90 -21.08 -0.76
C SER A 140 4.83 -21.01 0.77
N GLU A 141 5.02 -22.13 1.47
CA GLU A 141 5.02 -22.27 2.92
C GLU A 141 6.10 -21.46 3.66
N HIS A 142 7.16 -21.05 2.95
CA HIS A 142 8.24 -20.23 3.48
C HIS A 142 7.95 -18.72 3.42
N TYR A 143 6.88 -18.31 2.72
CA TYR A 143 6.48 -16.91 2.63
C TYR A 143 5.47 -16.55 3.72
N ILE A 144 5.77 -15.50 4.47
CA ILE A 144 4.98 -15.07 5.63
C ILE A 144 4.52 -13.61 5.41
N LEU A 145 3.24 -13.36 5.67
CA LEU A 145 2.68 -12.02 5.79
C LEU A 145 2.50 -11.70 7.27
N THR A 146 3.23 -10.69 7.76
CA THR A 146 3.33 -10.40 9.19
C THR A 146 3.11 -8.93 9.52
N ASN A 147 2.91 -8.66 10.81
CA ASN A 147 2.84 -7.32 11.37
C ASN A 147 3.57 -7.21 12.71
N ILE A 148 4.04 -6.00 13.00
CA ILE A 148 4.37 -5.54 14.36
C ILE A 148 3.47 -4.33 14.64
N ASP A 149 2.66 -4.43 15.69
CA ASP A 149 1.81 -3.32 16.13
C ASP A 149 2.61 -2.33 16.98
N GLU A 150 2.32 -1.04 16.85
CA GLU A 150 2.85 -0.07 17.82
C GLU A 150 2.11 -0.14 19.16
N SER A 151 2.68 0.49 20.19
CA SER A 151 2.18 0.40 21.58
C SER A 151 0.75 0.89 21.78
N SER A 152 0.29 1.88 21.01
CA SER A 152 -1.10 2.36 21.07
C SER A 152 -2.09 1.40 20.40
N GLY A 153 -1.60 0.54 19.51
CA GLY A 153 -2.41 -0.33 18.66
C GLY A 153 -3.06 0.38 17.47
N GLU A 154 -2.84 1.68 17.23
CA GLU A 154 -3.44 2.42 16.10
C GLU A 154 -2.83 2.01 14.74
N TYR A 155 -1.53 1.68 14.73
CA TYR A 155 -0.77 1.40 13.51
C TYR A 155 -0.08 0.03 13.54
N SER A 156 0.20 -0.47 12.35
CA SER A 156 0.91 -1.73 12.11
C SER A 156 2.02 -1.53 11.08
N LEU A 157 3.20 -2.07 11.40
CA LEU A 157 4.30 -2.27 10.46
C LEU A 157 4.16 -3.66 9.85
N LEU A 158 3.69 -3.72 8.61
CA LEU A 158 3.49 -4.93 7.83
C LEU A 158 4.76 -5.30 7.07
N ALA A 159 5.02 -6.59 6.91
CA ALA A 159 6.09 -7.10 6.06
C ALA A 159 5.68 -8.39 5.33
N VAL A 160 6.22 -8.54 4.13
CA VAL A 160 6.26 -9.79 3.37
C VAL A 160 7.67 -10.34 3.50
N ILE A 161 7.80 -11.53 4.09
CA ILE A 161 9.10 -12.13 4.37
C ILE A 161 9.20 -13.54 3.77
N TYR A 162 10.43 -13.96 3.49
CA TYR A 162 10.76 -15.34 3.21
C TYR A 162 11.63 -15.91 4.35
N ARG A 163 11.25 -17.08 4.85
CA ARG A 163 11.97 -17.84 5.89
C ARG A 163 11.95 -19.34 5.55
N SER A 164 13.11 -19.93 5.38
CA SER A 164 13.27 -21.34 4.98
C SER A 164 13.19 -22.36 6.12
N VAL A 165 12.91 -21.93 7.35
CA VAL A 165 12.92 -22.79 8.55
C VAL A 165 11.59 -22.72 9.29
N GLU A 166 11.17 -23.85 9.85
CA GLU A 166 9.91 -24.01 10.59
C GLU A 166 10.05 -23.81 12.11
N THR A 167 11.30 -23.68 12.57
CA THR A 167 11.64 -23.38 13.96
C THR A 167 12.75 -22.34 13.98
N ILE A 168 12.66 -21.39 14.90
CA ILE A 168 13.64 -20.32 15.07
C ILE A 168 14.13 -20.29 16.51
N GLU A 169 15.38 -19.89 16.69
CA GLU A 169 15.95 -19.52 17.99
C GLU A 169 16.50 -18.11 17.84
N VAL A 170 15.92 -17.16 18.57
CA VAL A 170 16.14 -15.72 18.36
C VAL A 170 16.29 -15.01 19.70
N ILE A 171 17.00 -13.87 19.67
CA ILE A 171 17.05 -12.94 20.78
C ILE A 171 15.79 -12.06 20.70
N ASP A 172 15.08 -11.93 21.81
CA ASP A 172 13.91 -11.05 21.93
C ASP A 172 14.29 -9.62 21.53
N LYS A 173 13.61 -9.09 20.51
CA LYS A 173 13.88 -7.76 19.96
C LYS A 173 13.38 -6.61 20.85
N TYR A 174 12.55 -6.90 21.84
CA TYR A 174 11.99 -5.92 22.78
C TYR A 174 12.90 -5.70 24.00
N ASP A 175 13.59 -6.74 24.47
CA ASP A 175 14.53 -6.64 25.60
C ASP A 175 16.02 -6.77 25.21
N GLY A 176 16.30 -7.31 24.03
CA GLY A 176 17.63 -7.49 23.46
C GLY A 176 18.50 -8.54 24.17
N LYS A 177 17.92 -9.39 25.01
CA LYS A 177 18.65 -10.27 25.94
C LYS A 177 18.09 -11.68 26.02
N THR A 178 16.77 -11.83 26.06
CA THR A 178 16.14 -13.13 26.30
C THR A 178 16.20 -13.98 25.03
N ILE A 179 16.60 -15.24 25.16
CA ILE A 179 16.59 -16.19 24.04
C ILE A 179 15.25 -16.95 24.07
N HIS A 180 14.57 -16.97 22.94
CA HIS A 180 13.36 -17.75 22.74
C HIS A 180 13.53 -18.72 21.58
N SER A 181 12.81 -19.84 21.66
CA SER A 181 12.60 -20.73 20.53
C SER A 181 11.12 -20.71 20.17
N PHE A 182 10.82 -20.53 18.89
CA PHE A 182 9.46 -20.51 18.36
C PHE A 182 9.32 -21.47 17.19
N SER A 183 8.14 -22.07 17.07
CA SER A 183 7.69 -22.94 15.99
C SER A 183 6.47 -22.33 15.27
N ILE A 184 6.11 -22.86 14.11
CA ILE A 184 4.95 -22.42 13.29
C ILE A 184 3.60 -22.35 14.05
N ASP A 185 3.49 -23.00 15.20
CA ASP A 185 2.28 -22.97 16.02
C ASP A 185 2.18 -21.76 16.95
N GLU A 186 3.29 -21.06 17.15
CA GLU A 186 3.40 -19.94 18.08
C GLU A 186 3.23 -18.60 17.38
N ARG A 187 2.50 -17.67 18.01
CA ARG A 187 2.25 -16.32 17.45
C ARG A 187 3.55 -15.60 17.10
N LEU A 188 4.53 -15.66 18.00
CA LEU A 188 5.80 -14.96 17.88
C LEU A 188 6.70 -15.54 16.79
N PHE A 189 6.45 -16.76 16.31
CA PHE A 189 7.11 -17.24 15.11
C PHE A 189 6.83 -16.32 13.93
N TYR A 190 5.62 -15.78 13.78
CA TYR A 190 5.28 -14.97 12.62
C TYR A 190 5.93 -13.59 12.63
N GLU A 191 6.50 -13.12 13.74
CA GLU A 191 7.24 -11.85 13.74
C GLU A 191 8.53 -11.97 12.91
N PRO A 192 8.98 -10.89 12.25
CA PRO A 192 10.20 -10.91 11.47
C PRO A 192 11.44 -10.90 12.37
N TYR A 193 12.56 -11.48 11.98
CA TYR A 193 13.82 -11.48 12.71
C TYR A 193 14.99 -11.44 11.74
N LEU A 194 15.90 -10.48 11.91
CA LEU A 194 17.05 -10.36 11.01
C LEU A 194 18.02 -11.53 11.18
N LYS A 195 18.29 -11.94 12.42
CA LYS A 195 19.28 -12.99 12.73
C LYS A 195 18.77 -13.99 13.75
N ASP A 196 19.28 -15.22 13.64
CA ASP A 196 19.20 -16.23 14.70
C ASP A 196 20.23 -15.94 15.82
N THR A 197 20.20 -16.75 16.89
CA THR A 197 21.18 -16.72 18.00
C THR A 197 22.63 -16.96 17.57
N LYS A 198 22.84 -17.57 16.40
CA LYS A 198 24.16 -17.87 15.83
C LYS A 198 24.68 -16.75 14.92
N GLY A 199 23.87 -15.72 14.68
CA GLY A 199 24.20 -14.57 13.85
C GLY A 199 23.97 -14.77 12.34
N ASN A 200 23.34 -15.87 11.93
CA ASN A 200 22.97 -16.11 10.54
C ASN A 200 21.74 -15.27 10.18
N THR A 201 21.66 -14.79 8.94
CA THR A 201 20.45 -14.13 8.44
C THR A 201 19.30 -15.13 8.45
N LEU A 202 18.18 -14.74 9.08
CA LEU A 202 17.00 -15.58 9.23
C LEU A 202 15.93 -15.22 8.20
N ASP A 203 15.51 -13.96 8.17
CA ASP A 203 14.47 -13.50 7.25
C ASP A 203 15.01 -12.65 6.10
N THR A 204 14.44 -12.88 4.91
CA THR A 204 14.60 -12.00 3.77
C THR A 204 13.33 -11.16 3.60
N ILE A 205 13.49 -9.84 3.62
CA ILE A 205 12.37 -8.91 3.41
C ILE A 205 12.13 -8.70 1.92
N ILE A 206 10.88 -8.85 1.51
CA ILE A 206 10.43 -8.70 0.12
C ILE A 206 9.78 -7.32 -0.04
N ASP A 207 8.80 -7.02 0.81
CA ASP A 207 8.09 -5.73 0.83
C ASP A 207 7.66 -5.37 2.24
N TRP A 208 7.40 -4.08 2.49
CA TRP A 208 6.93 -3.58 3.77
C TRP A 208 6.06 -2.34 3.64
N ALA A 209 5.16 -2.16 4.62
CA ALA A 209 4.29 -1.01 4.74
C ALA A 209 4.07 -0.61 6.19
N ALA A 210 3.91 0.67 6.45
CA ALA A 210 3.48 1.18 7.75
C ALA A 210 2.11 1.83 7.60
N LEU A 211 1.06 1.22 8.16
CA LEU A 211 -0.34 1.56 7.88
C LEU A 211 -1.15 1.71 9.17
N SER A 212 -2.27 2.43 9.11
CA SER A 212 -3.29 2.35 10.16
C SER A 212 -3.96 0.99 10.17
N LYS A 213 -4.32 0.47 11.36
CA LYS A 213 -5.06 -0.80 11.46
C LYS A 213 -6.39 -0.77 10.72
N GLU A 214 -7.07 0.37 10.71
CA GLU A 214 -8.32 0.57 9.96
C GLU A 214 -8.15 0.25 8.46
N SER A 215 -6.95 0.47 7.90
CA SER A 215 -6.66 0.21 6.50
C SER A 215 -6.61 -1.27 6.12
N ILE A 216 -6.67 -2.20 7.10
CA ILE A 216 -6.59 -3.66 6.88
C ILE A 216 -7.76 -4.45 7.49
N GLN A 217 -8.80 -3.78 7.99
CA GLN A 217 -9.91 -4.42 8.71
C GLN A 217 -10.98 -5.03 7.81
N THR A 218 -11.16 -4.52 6.59
CA THR A 218 -12.20 -4.99 5.68
C THR A 218 -11.68 -6.11 4.78
N GLN A 219 -12.54 -7.05 4.40
CA GLN A 219 -12.15 -8.11 3.45
C GLN A 219 -11.62 -7.54 2.13
N LYS A 220 -12.20 -6.43 1.65
CA LYS A 220 -11.68 -5.70 0.49
C LYS A 220 -10.21 -5.32 0.67
N ALA A 221 -9.88 -4.68 1.80
CA ALA A 221 -8.50 -4.28 2.09
C ALA A 221 -7.58 -5.50 2.21
N GLN A 222 -8.04 -6.56 2.88
CA GLN A 222 -7.30 -7.80 3.05
C GLN A 222 -7.01 -8.50 1.72
N ALA A 223 -7.98 -8.54 0.82
CA ALA A 223 -7.81 -9.07 -0.54
C ALA A 223 -6.77 -8.26 -1.32
N ILE A 224 -6.87 -6.92 -1.30
CA ILE A 224 -5.89 -6.05 -1.99
C ILE A 224 -4.49 -6.25 -1.40
N LEU A 225 -4.37 -6.34 -0.06
CA LEU A 225 -3.09 -6.59 0.61
C LEU A 225 -2.45 -7.90 0.12
N ILE A 226 -3.22 -8.99 0.11
CA ILE A 226 -2.75 -10.31 -0.34
C ILE A 226 -2.33 -10.25 -1.82
N THR A 227 -3.14 -9.61 -2.68
CA THR A 227 -2.81 -9.44 -4.10
C THR A 227 -1.49 -8.69 -4.29
N LEU A 228 -1.30 -7.56 -3.60
CA LEU A 228 -0.06 -6.76 -3.71
C LEU A 228 1.15 -7.50 -3.12
N ALA A 229 0.97 -8.22 -2.02
CA ALA A 229 2.02 -9.04 -1.42
C ALA A 229 2.47 -10.17 -2.36
N ALA A 230 1.51 -10.88 -2.98
CA ALA A 230 1.81 -11.99 -3.88
C ALA A 230 2.52 -11.52 -5.16
N ASN A 231 2.09 -10.40 -5.74
CA ASN A 231 2.83 -9.78 -6.84
C ASN A 231 4.22 -9.31 -6.41
N SER A 232 4.41 -8.85 -5.16
CA SER A 232 5.75 -8.47 -4.68
C SER A 232 6.69 -9.68 -4.61
N VAL A 233 6.18 -10.87 -4.30
CA VAL A 233 6.95 -12.13 -4.36
C VAL A 233 7.30 -12.47 -5.80
N LEU A 234 6.30 -12.50 -6.69
CA LEU A 234 6.48 -12.90 -8.09
C LEU A 234 7.40 -11.96 -8.88
N ASN A 235 7.36 -10.67 -8.57
CA ASN A 235 8.25 -9.67 -9.16
C ASN A 235 9.61 -9.57 -8.47
N GLU A 236 9.93 -10.51 -7.56
CA GLU A 236 11.18 -10.55 -6.79
C GLU A 236 11.51 -9.21 -6.11
N LYS A 237 10.48 -8.51 -5.63
CA LYS A 237 10.65 -7.19 -5.05
C LYS A 237 11.61 -7.25 -3.86
N ARG A 238 12.45 -6.22 -3.75
CA ARG A 238 13.36 -6.01 -2.64
C ARG A 238 13.21 -4.57 -2.19
N THR A 239 12.47 -4.38 -1.11
CA THR A 239 12.35 -3.05 -0.50
C THR A 239 13.43 -2.93 0.57
N PRO A 240 14.41 -2.03 0.39
CA PRO A 240 15.47 -1.87 1.37
C PRO A 240 14.93 -1.29 2.69
N GLU A 241 15.81 -1.19 3.68
CA GLU A 241 15.61 -0.38 4.91
C GLU A 241 14.67 -0.95 5.98
N TYR A 242 13.93 -2.04 5.73
CA TYR A 242 12.97 -2.59 6.71
C TYR A 242 13.53 -2.72 8.13
N TRP A 243 14.76 -3.24 8.27
CA TRP A 243 15.37 -3.45 9.58
C TRP A 243 15.67 -2.15 10.33
N GLU A 244 15.98 -1.05 9.62
CA GLU A 244 16.12 0.27 10.25
C GLU A 244 14.76 0.88 10.59
N ILE A 245 13.75 0.64 9.75
CA ILE A 245 12.38 1.05 10.01
C ILE A 245 11.81 0.31 11.23
N GLU A 246 12.06 -0.99 11.38
CA GLU A 246 11.65 -1.77 12.53
C GLU A 246 12.26 -1.21 13.82
N LYS A 247 13.56 -0.87 13.84
CA LYS A 247 14.20 -0.25 15.00
C LYS A 247 13.51 1.06 15.40
N ARG A 248 13.23 1.93 14.42
CA ARG A 248 12.49 3.19 14.65
C ARG A 248 11.07 2.93 15.14
N TRP A 249 10.40 1.92 14.59
CA TRP A 249 9.07 1.50 15.00
C TRP A 249 9.03 1.08 16.47
N LEU A 250 9.96 0.21 16.89
CA LEU A 250 10.10 -0.24 18.28
C LEU A 250 10.53 0.89 19.22
N ALA A 251 11.23 1.91 18.71
CA ALA A 251 11.57 3.13 19.46
C ALA A 251 10.40 4.12 19.61
N GLY A 252 9.23 3.82 19.05
CA GLY A 252 8.04 4.66 19.15
C GLY A 252 7.91 5.75 18.08
N GLU A 253 8.68 5.66 16.99
CA GLU A 253 8.64 6.63 15.87
C GLU A 253 7.59 6.26 14.79
N ALA A 254 6.60 5.43 15.11
CA ALA A 254 5.65 4.90 14.13
C ALA A 254 4.95 6.00 13.30
N ARG A 255 4.55 7.10 13.94
CA ARG A 255 3.90 8.24 13.25
C ARG A 255 4.79 8.88 12.21
N ASP A 256 6.07 9.07 12.51
CA ASP A 256 7.02 9.68 11.58
C ASP A 256 7.33 8.73 10.43
N VAL A 257 7.47 7.44 10.71
CA VAL A 257 7.63 6.39 9.69
C VAL A 257 6.45 6.40 8.72
N ILE A 258 5.21 6.43 9.23
CA ILE A 258 4.00 6.44 8.40
C ILE A 258 3.92 7.69 7.55
N LYS A 259 4.19 8.87 8.14
CA LYS A 259 4.17 10.13 7.40
C LYS A 259 5.17 10.11 6.25
N GLN A 260 6.42 9.77 6.55
CA GLN A 260 7.50 9.68 5.54
C GLN A 260 7.15 8.69 4.43
N ARG A 261 6.69 7.48 4.80
CA ARG A 261 6.32 6.45 3.84
C ARG A 261 5.13 6.88 2.99
N SER A 262 4.11 7.50 3.59
CA SER A 262 2.92 7.97 2.87
C SER A 262 3.26 9.06 1.86
N GLU A 263 4.11 10.02 2.22
CA GLU A 263 4.57 11.10 1.32
C GLU A 263 5.38 10.54 0.13
N ASP A 264 6.28 9.59 0.38
CA ASP A 264 7.04 8.90 -0.67
C ASP A 264 6.11 8.15 -1.64
N ILE A 265 5.17 7.35 -1.12
CA ILE A 265 4.24 6.58 -1.95
C ILE A 265 3.30 7.49 -2.76
N LYS A 266 2.76 8.57 -2.18
CA LYS A 266 1.94 9.55 -2.91
C LYS A 266 2.66 10.09 -4.13
N LYS A 267 3.92 10.49 -3.95
CA LYS A 267 4.76 11.04 -5.01
C LYS A 267 4.99 10.01 -6.12
N ARG A 268 5.33 8.77 -5.76
CA ARG A 268 5.61 7.69 -6.73
C ARG A 268 4.36 7.26 -7.50
N MET A 269 3.21 7.24 -6.84
CA MET A 269 1.93 6.93 -7.47
C MET A 269 1.35 8.11 -8.26
N GLY A 270 1.85 9.34 -8.09
CA GLY A 270 1.26 10.53 -8.70
C GLY A 270 -0.14 10.84 -8.16
N VAL A 271 -0.32 10.65 -6.86
CA VAL A 271 -1.58 10.92 -6.14
C VAL A 271 -1.38 12.19 -5.31
N ASN A 272 -2.07 13.28 -5.69
CA ASN A 272 -1.98 14.59 -5.04
C ASN A 272 -3.20 14.84 -4.16
#